data_AF-A0A6A4NTE1-F1
#
_entry.id   AF-A0A6A4NTE1-F1
#
_cell.length_a   1.000
_cell.length_b   1.000
_cell.length_c   1.000
_cell.angle_alpha   90.00
_cell.angle_beta   90.00
_cell.angle_gamma   90.00
#
_symmetry.space_group_name_H-M   'P 1'
#
loop_
_entity.id
_entity.type
_entity.pdbx_description
1 polymer ?
#
loop_
_entity_poly.entity_id
_entity_poly.type
_entity_poly.pdbx_seq_one_letter_code
_entity_poly.pdbx_strand_id
1 'polypeptide(L)'
;MEVLKRAIMQQSGPPETFALKMVQEVINPPPKQTKLAQDENQFLENVLRLLLQEFVSASGEKIMQFGQSIDDSETETTQGHIPRLLDITLYLCEKEHIEGGMIFQLLEDLTEMSTMENCKDVFGYIESKQDILGKRELFARGKLVMLRTCNQLLRRLSKANDVVFCGRILMFLARFFPLSERSALNIKGVFNTTNETKYEKEPLEGICIDFNFYQTFWGLQEYFSSPTSVNHAPAKWKKFASSLSVVLNTFEAQPLSDEEGDANNLEEEAVNFSIKYLTSSKLMGLELKDPSFRCHVLVQCLILFDYLKAPGKNDTDLPSETLKEEITLCEERVKKLLQLTPPKGREFLCKIEHILEREKNWVWWKRDGCLPYERQPMEKKTVQGDKKRRPRWRLGNKELSQLWKWADQNPNALTDPHRVQTPSIMEYWKPLAEDMDPSAGIEAEYHHKNKRVYCWKGLRLAARQDLEGFSKFTDLGIEGVVPLELLPPDVRSKYQAKPNDRGKRSKKEETKATVQQVEENQIATPANEIDGEDVKTDTTATPMEFDATTVIGTQGGPTPDEHQKQSSDNDVGQEAGQLEADAEVEAGIIDGETDADVD
;
A
#
# COMPACT_ATOMS: atom_id res chain seq x y z
N MET A 1 -17.54 -47.22 -20.12
CA MET A 1 -18.72 -46.73 -19.37
C MET A 1 -19.17 -47.74 -18.31
N GLU A 2 -19.80 -48.87 -18.66
CA GLU A 2 -20.31 -49.89 -17.69
C GLU A 2 -19.29 -50.48 -16.68
N VAL A 3 -17.99 -50.45 -16.98
CA VAL A 3 -16.93 -50.85 -16.02
C VAL A 3 -16.78 -49.80 -14.91
N LEU A 4 -16.63 -48.53 -15.27
CA LEU A 4 -16.59 -47.38 -14.35
C LEU A 4 -17.86 -47.32 -13.50
N LYS A 5 -19.03 -47.45 -14.12
CA LYS A 5 -20.33 -47.43 -13.45
C LYS A 5 -20.43 -48.46 -12.33
N ARG A 6 -20.13 -49.73 -12.63
CA ARG A 6 -20.12 -50.80 -11.63
C ARG A 6 -19.14 -50.51 -10.50
N ALA A 7 -17.93 -50.05 -10.80
CA ALA A 7 -16.95 -49.77 -9.76
C ALA A 7 -17.34 -48.56 -8.87
N ILE A 8 -17.96 -47.51 -9.43
CA ILE A 8 -18.52 -46.38 -8.65
C ILE A 8 -19.67 -46.84 -7.73
N MET A 9 -20.48 -47.81 -8.17
CA MET A 9 -21.64 -48.31 -7.41
C MET A 9 -21.35 -49.49 -6.47
N GLN A 10 -20.30 -50.28 -6.71
CA GLN A 10 -20.08 -51.58 -6.06
C GLN A 10 -18.76 -51.69 -5.26
N GLN A 11 -17.79 -50.79 -5.45
CA GLN A 11 -16.49 -50.88 -4.76
C GLN A 11 -16.42 -49.90 -3.60
N SER A 12 -16.51 -50.41 -2.37
CA SER A 12 -16.20 -49.67 -1.14
C SER A 12 -14.68 -49.64 -0.88
N GLY A 13 -14.16 -48.49 -0.41
CA GLY A 13 -12.73 -48.26 -0.18
C GLY A 13 -12.24 -46.87 -0.64
N PRO A 14 -11.00 -46.46 -0.35
CA PRO A 14 -10.48 -45.16 -0.80
C PRO A 14 -10.23 -45.13 -2.32
N PRO A 15 -10.39 -43.98 -3.02
CA PRO A 15 -10.17 -43.85 -4.46
C PRO A 15 -8.84 -44.44 -4.95
N GLU A 16 -7.80 -44.33 -4.12
CA GLU A 16 -6.43 -44.73 -4.42
C GLU A 16 -6.28 -46.21 -4.83
N THR A 17 -7.11 -47.11 -4.27
CA THR A 17 -6.96 -48.56 -4.45
C THR A 17 -7.49 -49.08 -5.79
N PHE A 18 -8.37 -48.34 -6.47
CA PHE A 18 -9.07 -48.84 -7.66
C PHE A 18 -9.12 -47.84 -8.83
N ALA A 19 -9.01 -46.52 -8.61
CA ALA A 19 -9.14 -45.52 -9.66
C ALA A 19 -8.18 -45.76 -10.84
N LEU A 20 -6.91 -46.07 -10.54
CA LEU A 20 -5.90 -46.40 -11.55
C LEU A 20 -6.24 -47.65 -12.37
N LYS A 21 -6.72 -48.69 -11.69
CA LYS A 21 -7.10 -49.96 -12.33
C LYS A 21 -8.31 -49.77 -13.25
N MET A 22 -9.29 -48.96 -12.83
CA MET A 22 -10.43 -48.62 -13.69
C MET A 22 -10.01 -47.94 -14.99
N VAL A 23 -9.09 -46.96 -14.93
CA VAL A 23 -8.61 -46.26 -16.13
C VAL A 23 -7.92 -47.26 -17.08
N GLN A 24 -7.12 -48.18 -16.55
CA GLN A 24 -6.47 -49.24 -17.34
C GLN A 24 -7.44 -50.29 -17.91
N GLU A 25 -8.58 -50.55 -17.26
CA GLU A 25 -9.63 -51.45 -17.78
C GLU A 25 -10.55 -50.75 -18.81
N VAL A 26 -10.65 -49.42 -18.77
CA VAL A 26 -11.47 -48.60 -19.69
C VAL A 26 -10.73 -48.24 -20.98
N ILE A 27 -9.40 -48.15 -20.92
CA ILE A 27 -8.54 -47.76 -22.05
C ILE A 27 -7.82 -49.03 -22.54
N ASN A 28 -8.18 -49.48 -23.74
CA ASN A 28 -7.72 -50.75 -24.30
C ASN A 28 -7.12 -50.50 -25.71
N PRO A 29 -5.83 -50.80 -25.96
CA PRO A 29 -4.85 -51.38 -25.04
C PRO A 29 -4.50 -50.44 -23.87
N PRO A 30 -4.07 -50.97 -22.70
CA PRO A 30 -3.72 -50.14 -21.56
C PRO A 30 -2.57 -49.17 -21.90
N PRO A 31 -2.59 -47.95 -21.34
CA PRO A 31 -1.69 -46.88 -21.74
C PRO A 31 -0.22 -47.27 -21.49
N LYS A 32 0.64 -47.03 -22.49
CA LYS A 32 2.08 -47.32 -22.41
C LYS A 32 2.85 -46.36 -21.49
N GLN A 33 2.20 -45.31 -21.01
CA GLN A 33 2.78 -44.22 -20.22
C GLN A 33 1.89 -43.94 -18.99
N THR A 34 2.47 -43.32 -17.96
CA THR A 34 1.78 -42.98 -16.70
C THR A 34 0.72 -41.89 -16.89
N LYS A 35 0.80 -41.11 -17.97
CA LYS A 35 -0.18 -40.09 -18.39
C LYS A 35 -0.86 -40.55 -19.67
N LEU A 36 -2.16 -40.33 -19.78
CA LEU A 36 -2.93 -40.64 -20.98
C LEU A 36 -2.56 -39.73 -22.16
N ALA A 37 -2.69 -40.24 -23.38
CA ALA A 37 -2.64 -39.46 -24.61
C ALA A 37 -3.84 -38.50 -24.72
N GLN A 38 -3.80 -37.54 -25.64
CA GLN A 38 -4.88 -36.56 -25.81
C GLN A 38 -6.23 -37.22 -26.17
N ASP A 39 -6.23 -38.15 -27.12
CA ASP A 39 -7.45 -38.87 -27.54
C ASP A 39 -8.01 -39.77 -26.42
N GLU A 40 -7.13 -40.39 -25.64
CA GLU A 40 -7.47 -41.22 -24.48
C GLU A 40 -8.09 -40.38 -23.34
N ASN A 41 -7.54 -39.18 -23.09
CA ASN A 41 -8.12 -38.20 -22.18
C ASN A 41 -9.51 -37.77 -22.65
N GLN A 42 -9.66 -37.37 -23.92
CA GLN A 42 -10.95 -36.92 -24.46
C GLN A 42 -12.02 -38.02 -24.40
N PHE A 43 -11.64 -39.27 -24.69
CA PHE A 43 -12.52 -40.43 -24.55
C PHE A 43 -12.96 -40.64 -23.09
N LEU A 44 -12.02 -40.61 -22.14
CA LEU A 44 -12.32 -40.79 -20.73
C LEU A 44 -13.20 -39.64 -20.19
N GLU A 45 -12.91 -38.39 -20.55
CA GLU A 45 -13.72 -37.21 -20.23
C GLU A 45 -15.17 -37.40 -20.67
N ASN A 46 -15.39 -37.78 -21.93
CA ASN A 46 -16.73 -38.06 -22.47
C ASN A 46 -17.45 -39.17 -21.69
N VAL A 47 -16.74 -40.23 -21.28
CA VAL A 47 -17.31 -41.31 -20.45
C VAL A 47 -17.66 -40.81 -19.04
N LEU A 48 -16.85 -39.96 -18.43
CA LEU A 48 -17.11 -39.39 -17.10
C LEU A 48 -18.29 -38.40 -17.14
N ARG A 49 -18.39 -37.55 -18.16
CA ARG A 49 -19.54 -36.65 -18.39
C ARG A 49 -20.85 -37.42 -18.58
N LEU A 50 -20.86 -38.48 -19.38
CA LEU A 50 -22.04 -39.34 -19.56
C LEU A 50 -22.48 -40.03 -18.25
N LEU A 51 -21.53 -40.50 -17.44
CA LEU A 51 -21.82 -41.08 -16.13
C LEU A 51 -22.36 -40.04 -15.14
N LEU A 52 -21.79 -38.83 -15.14
CA LEU A 52 -22.29 -37.71 -14.35
C LEU A 52 -23.74 -37.39 -14.72
N GLN A 53 -24.05 -37.28 -16.02
CA GLN A 53 -25.40 -37.02 -16.51
C GLN A 53 -26.38 -38.14 -16.14
N GLU A 54 -25.96 -39.41 -16.23
CA GLU A 54 -26.80 -40.54 -15.81
C GLU A 54 -27.06 -40.51 -14.31
N PHE A 55 -26.05 -40.28 -13.46
CA PHE A 55 -26.24 -40.19 -12.02
C PHE A 55 -27.08 -38.99 -11.59
N VAL A 56 -26.95 -37.82 -12.25
CA VAL A 56 -27.81 -36.66 -12.01
C VAL A 56 -29.25 -36.98 -12.41
N SER A 57 -29.48 -37.64 -13.55
CA SER A 57 -30.82 -38.03 -14.02
C SER A 57 -31.47 -39.12 -13.17
N ALA A 58 -30.68 -39.98 -12.53
CA ALA A 58 -31.13 -41.02 -11.62
C ALA A 58 -31.27 -40.56 -10.15
N SER A 59 -30.76 -39.36 -9.82
CA SER A 59 -30.88 -38.77 -8.49
C SER A 59 -32.24 -38.09 -8.31
N GLY A 60 -32.81 -38.20 -7.10
CA GLY A 60 -34.00 -37.46 -6.70
C GLY A 60 -33.66 -36.01 -6.30
N GLU A 61 -34.46 -35.45 -5.38
CA GLU A 61 -34.33 -34.03 -4.98
C GLU A 61 -32.96 -33.64 -4.43
N LYS A 62 -32.21 -34.57 -3.81
CA LYS A 62 -30.84 -34.35 -3.30
C LYS A 62 -29.79 -35.15 -4.09
N ILE A 63 -29.01 -34.43 -4.87
CA ILE A 63 -27.96 -34.92 -5.78
C ILE A 63 -26.64 -35.18 -5.03
N MET A 64 -26.33 -34.36 -4.02
CA MET A 64 -25.08 -34.43 -3.26
C MET A 64 -25.33 -34.90 -1.82
N GLN A 65 -25.04 -36.17 -1.54
CA GLN A 65 -25.08 -36.75 -0.19
C GLN A 65 -23.75 -36.46 0.54
N PHE A 66 -23.46 -35.19 0.79
CA PHE A 66 -22.22 -34.73 1.43
C PHE A 66 -22.50 -34.18 2.83
N GLY A 67 -21.78 -34.66 3.85
CA GLY A 67 -21.86 -34.13 5.22
C GLY A 67 -23.01 -34.66 6.09
N GLN A 68 -23.63 -35.80 5.79
CA GLN A 68 -24.55 -36.47 6.72
C GLN A 68 -23.76 -37.02 7.93
N SER A 69 -24.28 -36.78 9.14
CA SER A 69 -23.62 -37.16 10.39
C SER A 69 -23.53 -38.68 10.54
N ILE A 70 -22.35 -39.19 10.92
CA ILE A 70 -22.12 -40.60 11.25
C ILE A 70 -22.51 -40.83 12.72
N ASP A 71 -23.78 -40.60 13.05
CA ASP A 71 -24.28 -40.79 14.42
C ASP A 71 -25.72 -41.33 14.48
N ASP A 72 -26.10 -42.11 13.46
CA ASP A 72 -27.15 -43.12 13.57
C ASP A 72 -26.56 -44.47 13.12
N SER A 73 -26.43 -45.39 14.07
CA SER A 73 -26.04 -46.77 13.81
C SER A 73 -27.04 -47.48 12.89
N GLU A 74 -26.56 -48.42 12.08
CA GLU A 74 -27.33 -49.37 11.23
C GLU A 74 -27.70 -48.95 9.79
N THR A 75 -27.01 -47.99 9.17
CA THR A 75 -26.98 -47.90 7.68
C THR A 75 -25.56 -47.98 7.09
N GLU A 76 -25.27 -49.08 6.40
CA GLU A 76 -24.03 -49.27 5.65
C GLU A 76 -23.99 -48.37 4.39
N THR A 77 -23.07 -47.40 4.36
CA THR A 77 -22.47 -46.86 3.13
C THR A 77 -23.41 -46.28 2.04
N THR A 78 -24.25 -45.30 2.36
CA THR A 78 -24.77 -44.34 1.35
C THR A 78 -23.70 -43.28 0.99
N GLN A 79 -22.59 -43.72 0.39
CA GLN A 79 -21.65 -42.81 -0.26
C GLN A 79 -22.25 -42.41 -1.63
N GLY A 80 -22.75 -41.18 -1.73
CA GLY A 80 -23.39 -40.69 -2.96
C GLY A 80 -22.51 -40.90 -4.20
N HIS A 81 -23.11 -41.45 -5.28
CA HIS A 81 -22.39 -41.84 -6.49
C HIS A 81 -21.68 -40.66 -7.19
N ILE A 82 -22.23 -39.44 -7.07
CA ILE A 82 -21.64 -38.22 -7.65
C ILE A 82 -20.41 -37.74 -6.85
N PRO A 83 -20.47 -37.53 -5.52
CA PRO A 83 -19.27 -37.34 -4.70
C PRO A 83 -18.19 -38.40 -4.96
N ARG A 84 -18.58 -39.67 -5.10
CA ARG A 84 -17.67 -40.78 -5.42
C ARG A 84 -16.98 -40.62 -6.78
N LEU A 85 -17.72 -40.30 -7.83
CA LEU A 85 -17.20 -40.01 -9.18
C LEU A 85 -16.22 -38.82 -9.16
N LEU A 86 -16.56 -37.77 -8.42
CA LEU A 86 -15.71 -36.57 -8.28
C LEU A 86 -14.42 -36.87 -7.49
N ASP A 87 -14.50 -37.64 -6.40
CA ASP A 87 -13.33 -38.06 -5.60
C ASP A 87 -12.34 -38.89 -6.45
N ILE A 88 -12.86 -39.81 -7.26
CA ILE A 88 -12.07 -40.65 -8.19
C ILE A 88 -11.38 -39.77 -9.24
N THR A 89 -12.13 -38.88 -9.89
CA THR A 89 -11.59 -37.99 -10.91
C THR A 89 -10.54 -37.05 -10.31
N LEU A 90 -10.82 -36.46 -9.15
CA LEU A 90 -9.88 -35.58 -8.44
C LEU A 90 -8.58 -36.30 -8.08
N TYR A 91 -8.64 -37.55 -7.60
CA TYR A 91 -7.45 -38.37 -7.33
C TYR A 91 -6.63 -38.62 -8.61
N LEU A 92 -7.29 -38.99 -9.71
CA LEU A 92 -6.62 -39.22 -11.00
C LEU A 92 -5.97 -37.95 -11.56
N CYS A 93 -6.62 -36.79 -11.40
CA CYS A 93 -6.06 -35.48 -11.73
C CYS A 93 -4.85 -35.16 -10.83
N GLU A 94 -4.95 -35.37 -9.51
CA GLU A 94 -3.88 -35.09 -8.54
C GLU A 94 -2.62 -35.93 -8.79
N LYS A 95 -2.77 -37.20 -9.19
CA LYS A 95 -1.63 -38.08 -9.56
C LYS A 95 -1.17 -37.88 -11.01
N GLU A 96 -1.69 -36.87 -11.71
CA GLU A 96 -1.40 -36.53 -13.11
C GLU A 96 -1.67 -37.65 -14.13
N HIS A 97 -2.53 -38.63 -13.82
CA HIS A 97 -2.88 -39.71 -14.75
C HIS A 97 -3.80 -39.22 -15.87
N ILE A 98 -4.68 -38.27 -15.54
CA ILE A 98 -5.62 -37.62 -16.46
C ILE A 98 -5.40 -36.10 -16.41
N GLU A 99 -5.93 -35.35 -17.38
CA GLU A 99 -5.78 -33.89 -17.37
C GLU A 99 -6.45 -33.24 -16.14
N GLY A 100 -5.70 -32.37 -15.46
CA GLY A 100 -6.16 -31.66 -14.26
C GLY A 100 -7.38 -30.75 -14.46
N GLY A 101 -7.70 -30.37 -15.71
CA GLY A 101 -8.89 -29.60 -16.05
C GLY A 101 -10.21 -30.39 -15.97
N MET A 102 -10.17 -31.73 -16.08
CA MET A 102 -11.39 -32.56 -16.15
C MET A 102 -12.28 -32.42 -14.91
N ILE A 103 -11.69 -32.39 -13.70
CA ILE A 103 -12.47 -32.23 -12.47
C ILE A 103 -13.21 -30.88 -12.43
N PHE A 104 -12.63 -29.83 -13.00
CA PHE A 104 -13.28 -28.51 -13.07
C PHE A 104 -14.42 -28.48 -14.07
N GLN A 105 -14.26 -29.14 -15.22
CA GLN A 105 -15.34 -29.29 -16.21
C GLN A 105 -16.51 -30.12 -15.66
N LEU A 106 -16.24 -31.23 -14.96
CA LEU A 106 -17.31 -32.01 -14.32
C LEU A 106 -18.04 -31.22 -13.22
N LEU A 107 -17.34 -30.34 -12.50
CA LEU A 107 -17.97 -29.43 -11.53
C LEU A 107 -18.80 -28.33 -12.22
N GLU A 108 -18.32 -27.78 -13.34
CA GLU A 108 -19.06 -26.84 -14.19
C GLU A 108 -20.37 -27.51 -14.66
N ASP A 109 -20.28 -28.63 -15.40
CA ASP A 109 -21.41 -29.43 -15.88
C ASP A 109 -22.40 -29.78 -14.76
N LEU A 110 -21.91 -30.25 -13.59
CA LEU A 110 -22.75 -30.61 -12.45
C LEU A 110 -23.54 -29.40 -11.92
N THR A 111 -22.92 -28.22 -11.82
CA THR A 111 -23.63 -27.01 -11.37
C THR A 111 -24.63 -26.52 -12.42
N GLU A 112 -24.36 -26.68 -13.71
CA GLU A 112 -25.31 -26.33 -14.78
C GLU A 112 -26.55 -27.21 -14.77
N MET A 113 -26.36 -28.53 -14.61
CA MET A 113 -27.45 -29.52 -14.54
C MET A 113 -28.23 -29.50 -13.22
N SER A 114 -27.74 -28.82 -12.18
CA SER A 114 -28.33 -28.81 -10.83
C SER A 114 -29.30 -27.66 -10.58
N THR A 115 -30.33 -27.94 -9.77
CA THR A 115 -31.18 -26.91 -9.14
C THR A 115 -30.38 -26.07 -8.14
N MET A 116 -30.86 -24.86 -7.81
CA MET A 116 -30.10 -23.95 -6.94
C MET A 116 -29.93 -24.46 -5.51
N GLU A 117 -30.84 -25.29 -5.02
CA GLU A 117 -30.70 -25.99 -3.74
C GLU A 117 -29.54 -26.98 -3.79
N ASN A 118 -29.52 -27.88 -4.77
CA ASN A 118 -28.42 -28.82 -5.00
C ASN A 118 -27.07 -28.11 -5.24
N CYS A 119 -27.06 -26.95 -5.90
CA CYS A 119 -25.84 -26.16 -6.08
C CYS A 119 -25.19 -25.75 -4.74
N LYS A 120 -25.94 -25.59 -3.65
CA LYS A 120 -25.39 -25.27 -2.32
C LYS A 120 -24.58 -26.45 -1.75
N ASP A 121 -25.03 -27.68 -2.00
CA ASP A 121 -24.35 -28.91 -1.58
C ASP A 121 -23.16 -29.26 -2.51
N VAL A 122 -23.32 -29.05 -3.83
CA VAL A 122 -22.20 -29.14 -4.80
C VAL A 122 -21.09 -28.17 -4.42
N PHE A 123 -21.43 -26.94 -4.04
CA PHE A 123 -20.45 -25.96 -3.60
C PHE A 123 -19.81 -26.30 -2.26
N GLY A 124 -20.55 -26.93 -1.32
CA GLY A 124 -19.98 -27.48 -0.09
C GLY A 124 -18.90 -28.54 -0.34
N TYR A 125 -19.07 -29.37 -1.37
CA TYR A 125 -18.01 -30.28 -1.82
C TYR A 125 -16.80 -29.51 -2.36
N ILE A 126 -16.99 -28.48 -3.21
CA ILE A 126 -15.91 -27.65 -3.75
C ILE A 126 -15.10 -26.98 -2.61
N GLU A 127 -15.77 -26.38 -1.64
CA GLU A 127 -15.15 -25.81 -0.44
C GLU A 127 -14.35 -26.86 0.34
N SER A 128 -14.85 -28.10 0.47
CA SER A 128 -14.15 -29.19 1.18
C SER A 128 -12.88 -29.68 0.49
N LYS A 129 -12.79 -29.53 -0.85
CA LYS A 129 -11.66 -29.97 -1.67
C LYS A 129 -10.73 -28.83 -2.08
N GLN A 130 -10.96 -27.61 -1.60
CA GLN A 130 -10.26 -26.40 -2.05
C GLN A 130 -8.73 -26.51 -1.96
N ASP A 131 -8.19 -27.12 -0.90
CA ASP A 131 -6.74 -27.26 -0.70
C ASP A 131 -6.09 -28.25 -1.69
N ILE A 132 -6.88 -29.16 -2.30
CA ILE A 132 -6.43 -30.06 -3.36
C ILE A 132 -6.60 -29.37 -4.72
N LEU A 133 -7.77 -28.78 -4.99
CA LEU A 133 -8.06 -28.05 -6.23
C LEU A 133 -7.14 -26.83 -6.44
N GLY A 134 -6.68 -26.21 -5.34
CA GLY A 134 -5.76 -25.07 -5.34
C GLY A 134 -4.28 -25.45 -5.54
N LYS A 135 -3.94 -26.74 -5.62
CA LYS A 135 -2.57 -27.18 -5.96
C LYS A 135 -2.19 -26.65 -7.34
N ARG A 136 -0.94 -26.21 -7.49
CA ARG A 136 -0.44 -25.47 -8.67
C ARG A 136 -0.74 -26.18 -9.99
N GLU A 137 -0.63 -27.51 -9.99
CA GLU A 137 -0.81 -28.41 -11.13
C GLU A 137 -2.27 -28.42 -11.60
N LEU A 138 -3.23 -28.40 -10.67
CA LEU A 138 -4.66 -28.39 -10.94
C LEU A 138 -5.18 -26.97 -11.19
N PHE A 139 -4.82 -26.02 -10.32
CA PHE A 139 -5.19 -24.61 -10.42
C PHE A 139 -4.82 -24.00 -11.77
N ALA A 140 -3.61 -24.28 -12.28
CA ALA A 140 -3.16 -23.76 -13.58
C ALA A 140 -4.03 -24.21 -14.76
N ARG A 141 -4.67 -25.39 -14.67
CA ARG A 141 -5.59 -25.92 -15.68
C ARG A 141 -7.05 -25.51 -15.43
N GLY A 142 -7.46 -25.41 -14.17
CA GLY A 142 -8.85 -25.24 -13.77
C GLY A 142 -9.32 -23.82 -13.46
N LYS A 143 -8.41 -22.87 -13.17
CA LYS A 143 -8.79 -21.56 -12.59
C LYS A 143 -9.85 -20.79 -13.39
N LEU A 144 -9.75 -20.76 -14.72
CA LEU A 144 -10.72 -20.02 -15.55
C LEU A 144 -12.09 -20.69 -15.59
N VAL A 145 -12.13 -22.02 -15.54
CA VAL A 145 -13.38 -22.79 -15.43
C VAL A 145 -14.03 -22.50 -14.09
N MET A 146 -13.30 -22.66 -12.98
CA MET A 146 -13.81 -22.36 -11.63
C MET A 146 -14.32 -20.91 -11.51
N LEU A 147 -13.60 -19.94 -12.08
CA LEU A 147 -14.03 -18.54 -12.14
C LEU A 147 -15.34 -18.37 -12.93
N ARG A 148 -15.49 -19.06 -14.07
CA ARG A 148 -16.72 -19.03 -14.87
C ARG A 148 -17.89 -19.64 -14.10
N THR A 149 -17.72 -20.84 -13.54
CA THR A 149 -18.71 -21.56 -12.74
C THR A 149 -19.21 -20.70 -11.57
N CYS A 150 -18.30 -20.12 -10.78
CA CYS A 150 -18.66 -19.24 -9.66
C CYS A 150 -19.42 -17.98 -10.14
N ASN A 151 -18.97 -17.33 -11.21
CA ASN A 151 -19.65 -16.16 -11.78
C ASN A 151 -21.04 -16.51 -12.33
N GLN A 152 -21.23 -17.70 -12.89
CA GLN A 152 -22.51 -18.18 -13.40
C GLN A 152 -23.49 -18.49 -12.28
N LEU A 153 -23.03 -19.11 -11.18
CA LEU A 153 -23.82 -19.25 -9.95
C LEU A 153 -24.25 -17.88 -9.42
N LEU A 154 -23.32 -16.91 -9.29
CA LEU A 154 -23.64 -15.55 -8.84
C LEU A 154 -24.63 -14.78 -9.75
N ARG A 155 -24.72 -15.12 -11.05
CA ARG A 155 -25.75 -14.59 -11.97
C ARG A 155 -27.11 -15.26 -11.81
N ARG A 156 -27.14 -16.55 -11.46
CA ARG A 156 -28.38 -17.34 -11.27
C ARG A 156 -29.02 -17.12 -9.89
N LEU A 157 -28.26 -16.65 -8.90
CA LEU A 157 -28.70 -16.48 -7.51
C LEU A 157 -29.52 -15.21 -7.28
N SER A 158 -30.49 -15.28 -6.37
CA SER A 158 -31.22 -14.09 -5.92
C SER A 158 -30.32 -13.21 -5.05
N LYS A 159 -30.01 -12.00 -5.53
CA LYS A 159 -29.25 -10.99 -4.77
C LYS A 159 -29.96 -10.48 -3.50
N ALA A 160 -31.22 -10.88 -3.26
CA ALA A 160 -31.96 -10.58 -2.05
C ALA A 160 -32.12 -11.81 -1.13
N ASN A 161 -32.36 -13.00 -1.68
CA ASN A 161 -32.72 -14.18 -0.89
C ASN A 161 -31.54 -15.14 -0.63
N ASP A 162 -30.56 -15.21 -1.54
CA ASP A 162 -29.44 -16.16 -1.45
C ASP A 162 -28.12 -15.51 -1.01
N VAL A 163 -28.20 -14.37 -0.32
CA VAL A 163 -27.07 -13.51 0.01
C VAL A 163 -25.94 -14.22 0.78
N VAL A 164 -26.29 -15.16 1.65
CA VAL A 164 -25.32 -16.00 2.40
C VAL A 164 -24.53 -16.90 1.45
N PHE A 165 -25.19 -17.45 0.42
CA PHE A 165 -24.55 -18.32 -0.55
C PHE A 165 -23.72 -17.51 -1.57
N CYS A 166 -24.20 -16.35 -2.00
CA CYS A 166 -23.39 -15.38 -2.74
C CYS A 166 -22.12 -15.00 -1.95
N GLY A 167 -22.24 -14.75 -0.64
CA GLY A 167 -21.12 -14.48 0.26
C GLY A 167 -20.12 -15.64 0.32
N ARG A 168 -20.60 -16.88 0.49
CA ARG A 168 -19.75 -18.09 0.44
C ARG A 168 -18.97 -18.21 -0.87
N ILE A 169 -19.62 -18.00 -2.02
CA ILE A 169 -18.95 -18.06 -3.33
C ILE A 169 -17.87 -16.99 -3.45
N LEU A 170 -18.15 -15.75 -3.02
CA LEU A 170 -17.18 -14.65 -3.06
C LEU A 170 -15.99 -14.90 -2.10
N MET A 171 -16.25 -15.42 -0.90
CA MET A 171 -15.20 -15.79 0.07
C MET A 171 -14.34 -16.95 -0.43
N PHE A 172 -14.95 -17.95 -1.08
CA PHE A 172 -14.22 -19.03 -1.74
C PHE A 172 -13.34 -18.47 -2.87
N LEU A 173 -13.87 -17.63 -3.76
CA LEU A 173 -13.07 -17.00 -4.82
C LEU A 173 -11.88 -16.21 -4.26
N ALA A 174 -12.09 -15.42 -3.20
CA ALA A 174 -11.04 -14.63 -2.55
C ALA A 174 -9.95 -15.48 -1.86
N ARG A 175 -10.27 -16.73 -1.46
CA ARG A 175 -9.31 -17.67 -0.86
C ARG A 175 -8.66 -18.61 -1.89
N PHE A 176 -9.39 -19.01 -2.92
CA PHE A 176 -8.96 -19.96 -3.94
C PHE A 176 -8.00 -19.34 -4.96
N PHE A 177 -8.17 -18.05 -5.26
CA PHE A 177 -7.27 -17.30 -6.12
C PHE A 177 -6.18 -16.62 -5.29
N PRO A 178 -4.88 -16.82 -5.60
CA PRO A 178 -3.80 -16.07 -4.94
C PRO A 178 -3.99 -14.56 -5.11
N LEU A 179 -3.66 -13.77 -4.08
CA LEU A 179 -3.89 -12.31 -4.09
C LEU A 179 -3.29 -11.59 -5.32
N SER A 180 -2.19 -12.08 -5.89
CA SER A 180 -1.53 -11.51 -7.07
C SER A 180 -2.00 -12.08 -8.42
N GLU A 181 -2.96 -13.01 -8.42
CA GLU A 181 -3.50 -13.59 -9.65
C GLU A 181 -4.38 -12.56 -10.36
N ARG A 182 -3.93 -12.08 -11.54
CA ARG A 182 -4.57 -10.99 -12.29
C ARG A 182 -6.07 -11.20 -12.55
N SER A 183 -6.51 -12.45 -12.70
CA SER A 183 -7.92 -12.79 -12.94
C SER A 183 -8.85 -12.57 -11.72
N ALA A 184 -8.30 -12.42 -10.51
CA ALA A 184 -9.04 -12.07 -9.30
C ALA A 184 -8.97 -10.58 -8.92
N LEU A 185 -8.33 -9.74 -9.76
CA LEU A 185 -8.04 -8.34 -9.45
C LEU A 185 -8.69 -7.38 -10.44
N ASN A 186 -9.38 -6.35 -9.91
CA ASN A 186 -9.90 -5.24 -10.70
C ASN A 186 -8.78 -4.26 -11.08
N ILE A 187 -7.79 -4.70 -11.86
CA ILE A 187 -6.59 -3.91 -12.22
C ILE A 187 -6.98 -2.60 -12.89
N LYS A 188 -7.96 -2.63 -13.81
CA LYS A 188 -8.48 -1.45 -14.52
C LYS A 188 -9.15 -0.40 -13.61
N GLY A 189 -9.48 -0.74 -12.36
CA GLY A 189 -10.13 0.16 -11.41
C GLY A 189 -11.54 0.57 -11.84
N VAL A 190 -12.29 -0.35 -12.46
CA VAL A 190 -13.66 -0.09 -12.93
C VAL A 190 -14.63 -0.12 -11.75
N PHE A 191 -15.46 0.91 -11.61
CA PHE A 191 -16.51 0.98 -10.60
C PHE A 191 -17.71 0.12 -11.00
N ASN A 192 -18.38 -0.51 -10.03
CA ASN A 192 -19.57 -1.32 -10.28
C ASN A 192 -20.82 -0.44 -10.40
N THR A 193 -20.93 0.28 -11.52
CA THR A 193 -22.07 1.16 -11.82
C THR A 193 -23.41 0.43 -11.93
N THR A 194 -23.41 -0.90 -12.12
CA THR A 194 -24.65 -1.70 -12.21
C THR A 194 -25.38 -1.84 -10.87
N ASN A 195 -24.72 -1.56 -9.74
CA ASN A 195 -25.34 -1.64 -8.42
C ASN A 195 -26.01 -0.31 -8.02
N GLU A 196 -27.04 0.08 -8.76
CA GLU A 196 -27.73 1.36 -8.55
C GLU A 196 -28.57 1.38 -7.26
N THR A 197 -28.53 2.52 -6.57
CA THR A 197 -29.48 2.88 -5.51
C THR A 197 -30.73 3.48 -6.15
N LYS A 198 -31.79 2.68 -6.28
CA LYS A 198 -33.09 3.13 -6.82
C LYS A 198 -33.88 3.85 -5.73
N TYR A 199 -34.41 5.03 -6.04
CA TYR A 199 -35.18 5.86 -5.12
C TYR A 199 -36.34 6.55 -5.87
N GLU A 200 -37.38 6.95 -5.13
CA GLU A 200 -38.59 7.58 -5.65
C GLU A 200 -38.25 8.87 -6.43
N LYS A 201 -38.87 9.10 -7.59
CA LYS A 201 -38.60 10.30 -8.42
C LYS A 201 -39.69 11.36 -8.34
N GLU A 202 -40.89 10.96 -7.94
CA GLU A 202 -42.08 11.82 -7.82
C GLU A 202 -42.65 11.73 -6.40
N PRO A 203 -43.23 12.82 -5.86
CA PRO A 203 -43.80 12.83 -4.52
C PRO A 203 -45.06 11.97 -4.46
N LEU A 204 -45.19 11.17 -3.39
CA LEU A 204 -46.40 10.39 -3.14
C LEU A 204 -47.56 11.29 -2.68
N GLU A 205 -48.73 11.13 -3.28
CA GLU A 205 -49.91 11.92 -2.95
C GLU A 205 -50.30 11.80 -1.47
N GLY A 206 -50.67 12.94 -0.87
CA GLY A 206 -51.23 13.00 0.48
C GLY A 206 -50.22 13.00 1.64
N ILE A 207 -48.91 13.06 1.39
CA ILE A 207 -47.88 13.03 2.45
C ILE A 207 -47.07 14.33 2.48
N CYS A 208 -46.97 14.95 3.67
CA CYS A 208 -46.19 16.16 3.88
C CYS A 208 -44.73 15.80 4.24
N ILE A 209 -43.90 15.58 3.21
CA ILE A 209 -42.45 15.37 3.32
C ILE A 209 -41.76 16.43 2.46
N ASP A 210 -40.58 16.90 2.89
CA ASP A 210 -39.70 17.69 2.02
C ASP A 210 -39.10 16.79 0.94
N PHE A 211 -39.82 16.67 -0.17
CA PHE A 211 -39.41 15.84 -1.29
C PHE A 211 -38.20 16.43 -2.04
N ASN A 212 -37.98 17.76 -1.96
CA ASN A 212 -36.79 18.40 -2.55
C ASN A 212 -35.53 18.01 -1.78
N PHE A 213 -35.59 18.00 -0.45
CA PHE A 213 -34.51 17.47 0.38
C PHE A 213 -34.25 15.99 0.08
N TYR A 214 -35.30 15.16 0.04
CA TYR A 214 -35.19 13.73 -0.27
C TYR A 214 -34.53 13.47 -1.64
N GLN A 215 -34.94 14.20 -2.70
CA GLN A 215 -34.29 14.12 -4.02
C GLN A 215 -32.84 14.60 -3.99
N THR A 216 -32.53 15.66 -3.25
CA THR A 216 -31.17 16.20 -3.10
C THR A 216 -30.25 15.19 -2.40
N PHE A 217 -30.74 14.58 -1.31
CA PHE A 217 -30.04 13.57 -0.52
C PHE A 217 -29.73 12.32 -1.35
N TRP A 218 -30.73 11.66 -1.94
CA TRP A 218 -30.50 10.45 -2.72
C TRP A 218 -29.80 10.73 -4.06
N GLY A 219 -29.89 11.95 -4.58
CA GLY A 219 -29.08 12.42 -5.70
C GLY A 219 -27.57 12.36 -5.46
N LEU A 220 -27.10 12.37 -4.20
CA LEU A 220 -25.68 12.19 -3.89
C LEU A 220 -25.15 10.81 -4.29
N GLN A 221 -26.01 9.77 -4.33
CA GLN A 221 -25.61 8.40 -4.65
C GLN A 221 -25.11 8.23 -6.10
N GLU A 222 -25.49 9.11 -7.04
CA GLU A 222 -24.91 9.15 -8.40
C GLU A 222 -23.39 9.33 -8.34
N TYR A 223 -22.94 10.27 -7.51
CA TYR A 223 -21.53 10.64 -7.37
C TYR A 223 -20.74 9.60 -6.58
N PHE A 224 -21.32 9.01 -5.54
CA PHE A 224 -20.69 7.89 -4.82
C PHE A 224 -20.56 6.63 -5.68
N SER A 225 -21.52 6.37 -6.59
CA SER A 225 -21.50 5.22 -7.50
C SER A 225 -20.52 5.39 -8.68
N SER A 226 -20.23 6.64 -9.08
CA SER A 226 -19.30 6.97 -10.16
C SER A 226 -18.38 8.15 -9.79
N PRO A 227 -17.37 7.93 -8.90
CA PRO A 227 -16.45 8.98 -8.47
C PRO A 227 -15.69 9.67 -9.62
N THR A 228 -15.37 8.92 -10.68
CA THR A 228 -14.75 9.43 -11.92
C THR A 228 -15.58 10.49 -12.63
N SER A 229 -16.90 10.53 -12.41
CA SER A 229 -17.77 11.51 -13.06
C SER A 229 -17.59 12.94 -12.54
N VAL A 230 -16.94 13.09 -11.38
CA VAL A 230 -16.67 14.37 -10.70
C VAL A 230 -15.22 14.81 -10.93
N ASN A 231 -14.30 13.86 -11.09
CA ASN A 231 -12.91 14.17 -11.38
C ASN A 231 -12.81 14.90 -12.73
N HIS A 232 -12.12 16.05 -12.74
CA HIS A 232 -12.05 16.99 -13.88
C HIS A 232 -13.39 17.57 -14.38
N ALA A 233 -14.48 17.51 -13.61
CA ALA A 233 -15.78 18.08 -13.99
C ALA A 233 -16.27 19.18 -13.01
N PRO A 234 -15.76 20.43 -13.09
CA PRO A 234 -16.03 21.48 -12.10
C PRO A 234 -17.51 21.79 -11.87
N ALA A 235 -18.35 21.71 -12.92
CA ALA A 235 -19.78 21.92 -12.80
C ALA A 235 -20.48 20.79 -12.00
N LYS A 236 -20.04 19.54 -12.17
CA LYS A 236 -20.55 18.39 -11.40
C LYS A 236 -20.07 18.44 -9.96
N TRP A 237 -18.81 18.79 -9.71
CA TRP A 237 -18.30 19.03 -8.36
C TRP A 237 -19.09 20.12 -7.63
N LYS A 238 -19.32 21.29 -8.26
CA LYS A 238 -20.12 22.37 -7.65
C LYS A 238 -21.55 21.95 -7.32
N LYS A 239 -22.19 21.14 -8.18
CA LYS A 239 -23.53 20.58 -7.90
C LYS A 239 -23.49 19.55 -6.76
N PHE A 240 -22.47 18.69 -6.69
CA PHE A 240 -22.28 17.77 -5.57
C PHE A 240 -22.06 18.54 -4.25
N ALA A 241 -21.14 19.51 -4.24
CA ALA A 241 -20.78 20.28 -3.05
C ALA A 241 -21.97 21.12 -2.51
N SER A 242 -22.79 21.70 -3.39
CA SER A 242 -24.01 22.40 -2.96
C SER A 242 -25.06 21.44 -2.38
N SER A 243 -25.33 20.31 -3.05
CA SER A 243 -26.23 19.26 -2.54
C SER A 243 -25.76 18.68 -1.20
N LEU A 244 -24.47 18.40 -1.06
CA LEU A 244 -23.87 17.92 0.18
C LEU A 244 -23.99 18.99 1.28
N SER A 245 -23.73 20.26 0.97
CA SER A 245 -23.88 21.34 1.95
C SER A 245 -25.30 21.42 2.51
N VAL A 246 -26.35 21.22 1.69
CA VAL A 246 -27.74 21.10 2.15
C VAL A 246 -27.91 19.94 3.12
N VAL A 247 -27.39 18.75 2.80
CA VAL A 247 -27.47 17.57 3.69
C VAL A 247 -26.73 17.79 5.02
N LEU A 248 -25.51 18.34 4.99
CA LEU A 248 -24.74 18.63 6.21
C LEU A 248 -25.38 19.73 7.05
N ASN A 249 -25.99 20.77 6.44
CA ASN A 249 -26.78 21.77 7.15
C ASN A 249 -27.95 21.10 7.92
N THR A 250 -28.66 20.16 7.31
CA THR A 250 -29.75 19.42 7.97
C THR A 250 -29.24 18.56 9.13
N PHE A 251 -28.09 17.88 8.96
CA PHE A 251 -27.46 17.10 10.04
C PHE A 251 -27.02 17.99 11.22
N GLU A 252 -26.48 19.18 10.95
CA GLU A 252 -26.10 20.17 11.97
C GLU A 252 -27.32 20.80 12.68
N ALA A 253 -28.41 21.04 11.96
CA ALA A 253 -29.65 21.57 12.52
C ALA A 253 -30.43 20.54 13.36
N GLN A 254 -30.14 19.25 13.17
CA GLN A 254 -30.75 18.13 13.90
C GLN A 254 -29.65 17.30 14.59
N PRO A 255 -28.99 17.82 15.65
CA PRO A 255 -28.00 17.03 16.39
C PRO A 255 -28.65 15.79 17.02
N LEU A 256 -27.93 14.67 17.01
CA LEU A 256 -28.35 13.43 17.66
C LEU A 256 -28.02 13.47 19.16
N SER A 257 -28.81 12.77 19.94
CA SER A 257 -28.65 12.60 21.39
C SER A 257 -27.98 11.28 21.73
N ASP A 258 -27.30 11.21 22.87
CA ASP A 258 -26.61 9.97 23.31
C ASP A 258 -27.59 8.80 23.53
N GLU A 259 -28.85 9.09 23.91
CA GLU A 259 -29.93 8.09 24.07
C GLU A 259 -30.27 7.36 22.75
N GLU A 260 -30.16 8.05 21.60
CA GLU A 260 -30.37 7.46 20.27
C GLU A 260 -29.18 6.56 19.86
N GLY A 261 -28.00 6.71 20.47
CA GLY A 261 -26.83 5.88 20.22
C GLY A 261 -26.82 4.55 20.98
N ASP A 262 -27.36 4.52 22.20
CA ASP A 262 -27.36 3.30 23.03
C ASP A 262 -28.43 2.29 22.61
N ALA A 263 -29.54 2.74 22.01
CA ALA A 263 -30.58 1.85 21.47
C ALA A 263 -30.04 0.86 20.42
N ASN A 264 -29.12 1.30 19.55
CA ASN A 264 -28.54 0.47 18.50
C ASN A 264 -27.66 -0.68 19.03
N ASN A 265 -27.18 -0.64 20.28
CA ASN A 265 -26.41 -1.76 20.87
C ASN A 265 -27.29 -2.95 21.30
N LEU A 266 -28.62 -2.76 21.38
CA LEU A 266 -29.55 -3.79 21.86
C LEU A 266 -30.17 -4.65 20.73
N GLU A 267 -29.94 -4.29 19.46
CA GLU A 267 -30.53 -4.98 18.30
C GLU A 267 -29.64 -6.09 17.70
N GLU A 268 -28.44 -6.37 18.24
CA GLU A 268 -27.50 -7.38 17.69
C GLU A 268 -28.08 -8.82 17.64
N GLU A 269 -29.17 -9.13 18.36
CA GLU A 269 -29.81 -10.45 18.36
C GLU A 269 -30.99 -10.61 17.37
N ALA A 270 -31.44 -9.56 16.68
CA ALA A 270 -32.61 -9.59 15.80
C ALA A 270 -32.27 -9.69 14.30
N VAL A 271 -32.32 -10.91 13.75
CA VAL A 271 -31.82 -11.26 12.40
C VAL A 271 -32.72 -10.75 11.25
N ASN A 272 -32.67 -9.45 10.96
CA ASN A 272 -33.28 -8.82 9.77
C ASN A 272 -32.36 -7.75 9.15
N PHE A 273 -31.15 -8.14 8.76
CA PHE A 273 -30.20 -7.24 8.09
C PHE A 273 -30.71 -6.74 6.73
N SER A 274 -30.99 -5.43 6.60
CA SER A 274 -31.22 -4.82 5.29
C SER A 274 -29.91 -4.62 4.55
N ILE A 275 -29.79 -5.25 3.38
CA ILE A 275 -28.55 -5.32 2.57
C ILE A 275 -28.43 -4.10 1.65
N LYS A 276 -29.50 -3.31 1.52
CA LYS A 276 -29.56 -2.05 0.78
C LYS A 276 -30.27 -0.98 1.61
N TYR A 277 -30.04 0.28 1.25
CA TYR A 277 -30.76 1.42 1.81
C TYR A 277 -32.28 1.30 1.60
N LEU A 278 -33.05 1.77 2.59
CA LEU A 278 -34.51 1.74 2.58
C LEU A 278 -35.07 3.04 2.00
N THR A 279 -34.83 3.23 0.70
CA THR A 279 -35.00 4.48 -0.06
C THR A 279 -36.44 5.01 -0.21
N SER A 280 -37.40 4.69 0.68
CA SER A 280 -38.73 5.30 0.61
C SER A 280 -38.76 6.68 1.25
N SER A 281 -39.42 7.65 0.60
CA SER A 281 -39.54 9.03 1.14
C SER A 281 -40.15 9.06 2.54
N LYS A 282 -41.05 8.14 2.84
CA LYS A 282 -41.73 8.00 4.14
C LYS A 282 -40.78 7.70 5.30
N LEU A 283 -39.63 7.08 5.04
CA LEU A 283 -38.66 6.69 6.05
C LEU A 283 -37.61 7.76 6.32
N MET A 284 -37.44 8.75 5.43
CA MET A 284 -36.40 9.78 5.54
C MET A 284 -36.35 10.47 6.91
N GLY A 285 -37.50 10.81 7.50
CA GLY A 285 -37.56 11.44 8.83
C GLY A 285 -37.16 10.54 10.01
N LEU A 286 -37.12 9.22 9.79
CA LEU A 286 -36.63 8.21 10.74
C LEU A 286 -35.17 7.87 10.45
N GLU A 287 -34.79 7.66 9.19
CA GLU A 287 -33.40 7.42 8.76
C GLU A 287 -32.49 8.58 9.18
N LEU A 288 -32.95 9.84 9.08
CA LEU A 288 -32.21 11.01 9.58
C LEU A 288 -31.97 11.00 11.09
N LYS A 289 -32.67 10.19 11.88
CA LYS A 289 -32.45 10.05 13.33
C LYS A 289 -31.60 8.83 13.70
N ASP A 290 -31.40 7.88 12.79
CA ASP A 290 -30.50 6.76 13.04
C ASP A 290 -29.02 7.23 12.94
N PRO A 291 -28.23 7.10 14.03
CA PRO A 291 -26.81 7.40 13.98
C PRO A 291 -26.04 6.53 12.97
N SER A 292 -26.45 5.26 12.79
CA SER A 292 -25.79 4.32 11.88
C SER A 292 -25.96 4.76 10.42
N PHE A 293 -27.19 5.14 10.02
CA PHE A 293 -27.49 5.74 8.71
C PHE A 293 -26.65 6.99 8.44
N ARG A 294 -26.55 7.93 9.39
CA ARG A 294 -25.68 9.11 9.22
C ARG A 294 -24.21 8.72 9.06
N CYS A 295 -23.72 7.79 9.87
CA CYS A 295 -22.36 7.25 9.73
C CYS A 295 -22.10 6.68 8.33
N HIS A 296 -23.04 5.90 7.76
CA HIS A 296 -22.90 5.36 6.41
C HIS A 296 -22.70 6.46 5.35
N VAL A 297 -23.52 7.53 5.39
CA VAL A 297 -23.45 8.64 4.43
C VAL A 297 -22.16 9.45 4.59
N LEU A 298 -21.77 9.75 5.84
CA LEU A 298 -20.54 10.49 6.13
C LEU A 298 -19.29 9.70 5.72
N VAL A 299 -19.28 8.37 5.95
CA VAL A 299 -18.18 7.49 5.50
C VAL A 299 -18.14 7.37 3.96
N GLN A 300 -19.28 7.33 3.27
CA GLN A 300 -19.31 7.43 1.79
C GLN A 300 -18.67 8.73 1.29
N CYS A 301 -18.88 9.85 1.98
CA CYS A 301 -18.21 11.12 1.66
C CYS A 301 -16.69 11.03 1.85
N LEU A 302 -16.22 10.48 2.97
CA LEU A 302 -14.78 10.32 3.23
C LEU A 302 -14.09 9.41 2.20
N ILE A 303 -14.73 8.30 1.80
CA ILE A 303 -14.22 7.41 0.74
C ILE A 303 -14.14 8.14 -0.61
N LEU A 304 -15.15 8.95 -0.96
CA LEU A 304 -15.13 9.76 -2.17
C LEU A 304 -14.01 10.82 -2.12
N PHE A 305 -13.79 11.47 -0.98
CA PHE A 305 -12.76 12.51 -0.83
C PHE A 305 -11.34 11.94 -0.90
N ASP A 306 -11.07 10.80 -0.27
CA ASP A 306 -9.77 10.12 -0.38
C ASP A 306 -9.49 9.72 -1.84
N TYR A 307 -10.48 9.12 -2.53
CA TYR A 307 -10.37 8.80 -3.96
C TYR A 307 -10.13 10.05 -4.82
N LEU A 308 -10.84 11.15 -4.60
CA LEU A 308 -10.67 12.37 -5.41
C LEU A 308 -9.32 13.04 -5.16
N LYS A 309 -8.75 12.96 -3.94
CA LYS A 309 -7.42 13.49 -3.62
C LYS A 309 -6.29 12.68 -4.25
N ALA A 310 -6.42 11.35 -4.28
CA ALA A 310 -5.42 10.43 -4.80
C ALA A 310 -6.06 9.33 -5.68
N PRO A 311 -6.58 9.68 -6.88
CA PRO A 311 -7.19 8.70 -7.77
C PRO A 311 -6.12 7.70 -8.21
N GLY A 312 -6.35 6.41 -7.94
CA GLY A 312 -5.37 5.33 -8.14
C GLY A 312 -5.04 4.96 -9.60
N LYS A 313 -5.05 5.94 -10.50
CA LYS A 313 -4.62 5.87 -11.90
C LYS A 313 -3.34 6.71 -12.08
N ASN A 314 -2.96 6.98 -13.33
CA ASN A 314 -1.76 7.76 -13.66
C ASN A 314 -1.82 9.18 -13.08
N ASP A 315 -0.66 9.81 -12.89
CA ASP A 315 -0.53 11.17 -12.33
C ASP A 315 -1.27 12.27 -13.14
N THR A 316 -1.76 11.94 -14.34
CA THR A 316 -2.62 12.80 -15.17
C THR A 316 -3.99 13.07 -14.55
N ASP A 317 -4.47 12.18 -13.68
CA ASP A 317 -5.83 12.22 -13.14
C ASP A 317 -5.92 13.05 -11.83
N LEU A 318 -4.84 13.74 -11.43
CA LEU A 318 -4.76 14.48 -10.17
C LEU A 318 -5.64 15.76 -10.20
N PRO A 319 -6.41 16.06 -9.13
CA PRO A 319 -7.20 17.30 -9.06
C PRO A 319 -6.31 18.55 -8.98
N SER A 320 -6.85 19.71 -9.38
CA SER A 320 -6.21 21.01 -9.16
C SER A 320 -6.09 21.33 -7.67
N GLU A 321 -5.09 22.12 -7.26
CA GLU A 321 -4.91 22.52 -5.85
C GLU A 321 -6.15 23.19 -5.26
N THR A 322 -6.82 24.06 -6.03
CA THR A 322 -8.10 24.68 -5.65
C THR A 322 -9.20 23.65 -5.33
N LEU A 323 -9.26 22.55 -6.08
CA LEU A 323 -10.22 21.47 -5.85
C LEU A 323 -9.81 20.65 -4.61
N LYS A 324 -8.51 20.43 -4.37
CA LYS A 324 -8.02 19.77 -3.13
C LYS A 324 -8.34 20.59 -1.88
N GLU A 325 -8.25 21.91 -1.95
CA GLU A 325 -8.66 22.83 -0.88
C GLU A 325 -10.16 22.73 -0.60
N GLU A 326 -11.00 22.84 -1.64
CA GLU A 326 -12.46 22.69 -1.52
C GLU A 326 -12.86 21.32 -0.95
N ILE A 327 -12.24 20.22 -1.42
CA ILE A 327 -12.45 18.87 -0.86
C ILE A 327 -12.06 18.82 0.61
N THR A 328 -10.92 19.41 1.00
CA THR A 328 -10.44 19.38 2.39
C THR A 328 -11.36 20.15 3.33
N LEU A 329 -11.91 21.29 2.90
CA LEU A 329 -12.92 22.03 3.67
C LEU A 329 -14.21 21.22 3.87
N CYS A 330 -14.65 20.47 2.84
CA CYS A 330 -15.79 19.55 2.97
C CYS A 330 -15.48 18.36 3.88
N GLU A 331 -14.29 17.78 3.77
CA GLU A 331 -13.83 16.64 4.55
C GLU A 331 -13.80 16.96 6.06
N GLU A 332 -13.19 18.08 6.46
CA GLU A 332 -13.12 18.47 7.88
C GLU A 332 -14.52 18.73 8.48
N ARG A 333 -15.47 19.23 7.69
CA ARG A 333 -16.87 19.36 8.11
C ARG A 333 -17.55 17.99 8.30
N VAL A 334 -17.33 17.06 7.38
CA VAL A 334 -17.82 15.66 7.48
C VAL A 334 -17.22 14.95 8.69
N LYS A 335 -15.91 15.07 8.91
CA LYS A 335 -15.22 14.52 10.10
C LYS A 335 -15.78 15.08 11.40
N LYS A 336 -15.99 16.40 11.48
CA LYS A 336 -16.58 17.04 12.66
C LYS A 336 -17.97 16.47 12.98
N LEU A 337 -18.82 16.28 11.98
CA LEU A 337 -20.14 15.64 12.17
C LEU A 337 -20.01 14.17 12.59
N LEU A 338 -19.08 13.41 12.00
CA LEU A 338 -18.87 12.01 12.38
C LEU A 338 -18.34 11.87 13.83
N GLN A 339 -17.49 12.79 14.30
CA GLN A 339 -17.04 12.83 15.70
C GLN A 339 -18.18 13.09 16.69
N LEU A 340 -19.21 13.82 16.27
CA LEU A 340 -20.38 14.18 17.07
C LEU A 340 -21.51 13.13 16.97
N THR A 341 -21.39 12.15 16.08
CA THR A 341 -22.39 11.08 15.95
C THR A 341 -22.19 10.02 17.04
N PRO A 342 -23.20 9.70 17.87
CA PRO A 342 -23.10 8.64 18.87
C PRO A 342 -23.31 7.24 18.24
N PRO A 343 -22.94 6.15 18.92
CA PRO A 343 -22.06 6.11 20.08
C PRO A 343 -20.58 6.26 19.67
N LYS A 344 -19.78 6.94 20.49
CA LYS A 344 -18.30 6.99 20.38
C LYS A 344 -17.75 7.47 19.02
N GLY A 345 -18.40 8.43 18.35
CA GLY A 345 -18.00 8.94 17.03
C GLY A 345 -16.52 9.30 16.85
N ARG A 346 -15.82 9.75 17.91
CA ARG A 346 -14.36 9.97 17.89
C ARG A 346 -13.54 8.69 17.71
N GLU A 347 -13.87 7.63 18.44
CA GLU A 347 -13.22 6.31 18.28
C GLU A 347 -13.52 5.73 16.90
N PHE A 348 -14.75 5.92 16.41
CA PHE A 348 -15.17 5.49 15.09
C PHE A 348 -14.41 6.22 13.97
N LEU A 349 -14.34 7.56 13.99
CA LEU A 349 -13.56 8.33 13.03
C LEU A 349 -12.09 7.90 13.02
N CYS A 350 -11.46 7.72 14.19
CA CYS A 350 -10.05 7.30 14.28
C CYS A 350 -9.81 5.95 13.58
N LYS A 351 -10.76 5.00 13.69
CA LYS A 351 -10.72 3.72 12.95
C LYS A 351 -10.89 3.92 11.44
N ILE A 352 -11.82 4.79 11.00
CA ILE A 352 -12.03 5.11 9.58
C ILE A 352 -10.79 5.78 8.97
N GLU A 353 -10.18 6.76 9.63
CA GLU A 353 -8.95 7.40 9.18
C GLU A 353 -7.79 6.41 9.08
N HIS A 354 -7.65 5.50 10.06
CA HIS A 354 -6.66 4.41 9.99
C HIS A 354 -6.91 3.44 8.82
N ILE A 355 -8.18 3.13 8.51
CA ILE A 355 -8.54 2.30 7.36
C ILE A 355 -8.17 3.02 6.05
N LEU A 356 -8.55 4.29 5.88
CA LEU A 356 -8.23 5.06 4.67
C LEU A 356 -6.71 5.22 4.48
N GLU A 357 -5.95 5.47 5.54
CA GLU A 357 -4.48 5.48 5.48
C GLU A 357 -3.91 4.11 5.05
N ARG A 358 -4.52 3.02 5.51
CA ARG A 358 -4.14 1.66 5.07
C ARG A 358 -4.45 1.43 3.58
N GLU A 359 -5.60 1.89 3.09
CA GLU A 359 -6.01 1.71 1.67
C GLU A 359 -5.02 2.34 0.68
N LYS A 360 -4.34 3.44 1.04
CA LYS A 360 -3.25 4.02 0.23
C LYS A 360 -2.16 3.00 -0.14
N ASN A 361 -1.82 2.10 0.78
CA ASN A 361 -0.85 1.03 0.54
C ASN A 361 -1.38 0.02 -0.49
N TRP A 362 -2.69 -0.25 -0.49
CA TRP A 362 -3.33 -1.14 -1.46
C TRP A 362 -3.40 -0.50 -2.85
N VAL A 363 -3.68 0.80 -2.91
CA VAL A 363 -3.61 1.59 -4.16
C VAL A 363 -2.20 1.56 -4.75
N TRP A 364 -1.16 1.77 -3.92
CA TRP A 364 0.24 1.72 -4.37
C TRP A 364 0.66 0.31 -4.82
N TRP A 365 0.37 -0.73 -4.03
CA TRP A 365 0.66 -2.12 -4.40
C TRP A 365 -0.01 -2.52 -5.72
N LYS A 366 -1.23 -2.03 -5.96
CA LYS A 366 -1.98 -2.25 -7.20
C LYS A 366 -1.37 -1.51 -8.39
N ARG A 367 -0.93 -0.25 -8.20
CA ARG A 367 -0.18 0.52 -9.21
C ARG A 367 1.11 -0.19 -9.61
N ASP A 368 1.79 -0.80 -8.64
CA ASP A 368 3.04 -1.54 -8.83
C ASP A 368 2.82 -2.95 -9.44
N GLY A 369 1.63 -3.23 -9.98
CA GLY A 369 1.32 -4.47 -10.70
C GLY A 369 0.93 -5.66 -9.81
N CYS A 370 0.55 -5.40 -8.56
CA CYS A 370 0.02 -6.39 -7.60
C CYS A 370 1.03 -7.50 -7.26
N LEU A 371 2.30 -7.15 -7.02
CA LEU A 371 3.40 -8.11 -6.82
C LEU A 371 3.14 -9.13 -5.68
N PRO A 372 3.52 -10.41 -5.83
CA PRO A 372 3.38 -11.40 -4.77
C PRO A 372 4.05 -11.01 -3.45
N TYR A 373 3.25 -10.90 -2.38
CA TYR A 373 3.74 -10.74 -1.01
C TYR A 373 4.49 -11.98 -0.51
N GLU A 374 4.10 -13.17 -0.97
CA GLU A 374 4.68 -14.43 -0.55
C GLU A 374 6.03 -14.68 -1.21
N ARG A 375 7.09 -14.72 -0.40
CA ARG A 375 8.36 -15.32 -0.82
C ARG A 375 8.15 -16.81 -0.99
N GLN A 376 8.21 -17.30 -2.22
CA GLN A 376 8.05 -18.74 -2.46
C GLN A 376 9.03 -19.54 -1.60
N PRO A 377 8.60 -20.68 -1.02
CA PRO A 377 9.49 -21.58 -0.31
C PRO A 377 10.69 -21.89 -1.19
N MET A 378 11.90 -21.61 -0.72
CA MET A 378 13.13 -21.94 -1.46
C MET A 378 13.09 -23.44 -1.77
N GLU A 379 12.91 -23.77 -3.05
CA GLU A 379 12.92 -25.15 -3.51
C GLU A 379 14.15 -25.84 -2.93
N LYS A 380 13.93 -26.90 -2.14
CA LYS A 380 15.00 -27.81 -1.72
C LYS A 380 15.46 -28.57 -2.96
N LYS A 381 16.21 -27.91 -3.84
CA LYS A 381 16.82 -28.52 -5.01
C LYS A 381 17.60 -29.74 -4.52
N THR A 382 17.11 -30.92 -4.89
CA THR A 382 17.85 -32.18 -4.83
C THR A 382 19.01 -32.04 -5.81
N VAL A 383 20.11 -31.45 -5.35
CA VAL A 383 21.28 -31.17 -6.19
C VAL A 383 22.02 -32.47 -6.50
N GLN A 384 21.56 -33.17 -7.52
CA GLN A 384 22.42 -33.90 -8.45
C GLN A 384 22.78 -32.93 -9.58
N GLY A 385 24.08 -32.74 -9.84
CA GLY A 385 24.61 -31.75 -10.78
C GLY A 385 25.70 -30.88 -10.16
N ASP A 386 26.85 -30.77 -10.83
CA ASP A 386 28.11 -30.33 -10.23
C ASP A 386 28.10 -28.91 -9.63
N LYS A 387 28.38 -28.84 -8.33
CA LYS A 387 28.56 -27.58 -7.62
C LYS A 387 29.90 -26.96 -7.97
N LYS A 388 29.92 -26.02 -8.95
CA LYS A 388 30.96 -24.99 -9.05
C LYS A 388 31.11 -24.33 -7.66
N ARG A 389 32.19 -24.65 -6.94
CA ARG A 389 32.41 -24.21 -5.56
C ARG A 389 32.55 -22.69 -5.53
N ARG A 390 31.50 -21.99 -5.06
CA ARG A 390 31.59 -20.56 -4.73
C ARG A 390 32.71 -20.35 -3.70
N PRO A 391 33.55 -19.31 -3.81
CA PRO A 391 34.62 -19.06 -2.86
C PRO A 391 34.03 -18.88 -1.45
N ARG A 392 34.49 -19.71 -0.50
CA ARG A 392 33.98 -19.68 0.88
C ARG A 392 34.66 -18.56 1.65
N TRP A 393 34.01 -17.40 1.70
CA TRP A 393 34.42 -16.28 2.54
C TRP A 393 34.40 -16.69 4.02
N ARG A 394 35.50 -16.46 4.74
CA ARG A 394 35.67 -16.97 6.12
C ARG A 394 34.67 -16.33 7.08
N LEU A 395 34.31 -15.06 6.86
CA LEU A 395 33.33 -14.28 7.63
C LEU A 395 32.08 -13.95 6.80
N GLY A 396 31.62 -14.89 5.97
CA GLY A 396 30.34 -14.81 5.25
C GLY A 396 30.36 -14.00 3.95
N ASN A 397 30.90 -12.77 3.96
CA ASN A 397 31.04 -11.95 2.75
C ASN A 397 32.49 -11.52 2.47
N LYS A 398 32.71 -10.97 1.28
CA LYS A 398 34.03 -10.54 0.78
C LYS A 398 34.62 -9.43 1.66
N GLU A 399 33.84 -8.41 1.99
CA GLU A 399 34.33 -7.20 2.66
C GLU A 399 34.69 -7.44 4.14
N LEU A 400 33.92 -8.21 4.91
CA LEU A 400 34.34 -8.67 6.25
C LEU A 400 35.60 -9.54 6.16
N SER A 401 35.67 -10.43 5.17
CA SER A 401 36.86 -11.28 4.96
C SER A 401 38.09 -10.48 4.49
N GLN A 402 37.92 -9.25 4.02
CA GLN A 402 38.99 -8.32 3.64
C GLN A 402 39.40 -7.45 4.83
N LEU A 403 38.44 -6.94 5.61
CA LEU A 403 38.70 -6.17 6.83
C LEU A 403 39.52 -6.96 7.85
N TRP A 404 39.18 -8.24 8.08
CA TRP A 404 39.95 -9.10 8.98
C TRP A 404 41.36 -9.41 8.46
N LYS A 405 41.54 -9.54 7.13
CA LYS A 405 42.90 -9.66 6.56
C LYS A 405 43.74 -8.42 6.81
N TRP A 406 43.17 -7.22 6.77
CA TRP A 406 43.92 -6.00 7.06
C TRP A 406 44.35 -5.90 8.53
N ALA A 407 43.53 -6.40 9.46
CA ALA A 407 43.90 -6.53 10.87
C ALA A 407 45.05 -7.54 11.05
N ASP A 408 44.95 -8.73 10.46
CA ASP A 408 46.01 -9.76 10.49
C ASP A 408 47.32 -9.30 9.83
N GLN A 409 47.23 -8.47 8.77
CA GLN A 409 48.39 -7.98 8.00
C GLN A 409 49.12 -6.81 8.69
N ASN A 410 48.42 -6.02 9.51
CA ASN A 410 48.99 -4.83 10.12
C ASN A 410 48.83 -4.84 11.66
N PRO A 411 49.32 -5.88 12.38
CA PRO A 411 49.15 -5.99 13.83
C PRO A 411 49.79 -4.82 14.59
N ASN A 412 50.84 -4.22 14.00
CA ASN A 412 51.57 -3.09 14.56
C ASN A 412 51.08 -1.72 14.06
N ALA A 413 49.97 -1.63 13.31
CA ALA A 413 49.44 -0.36 12.78
C ALA A 413 49.19 0.70 13.86
N LEU A 414 48.89 0.27 15.09
CA LEU A 414 48.66 1.16 16.23
C LEU A 414 49.95 1.59 16.94
N THR A 415 51.04 0.83 16.78
CA THR A 415 52.34 1.00 17.45
C THR A 415 53.46 1.47 16.52
N ASP A 416 53.19 1.63 15.22
CA ASP A 416 54.13 2.18 14.25
C ASP A 416 54.65 3.57 14.69
N PRO A 417 55.98 3.75 14.87
CA PRO A 417 56.58 5.04 15.23
C PRO A 417 56.23 6.18 14.26
N HIS A 418 55.96 5.87 12.99
CA HIS A 418 55.60 6.84 11.97
C HIS A 418 54.11 7.20 11.95
N ARG A 419 53.26 6.51 12.73
CA ARG A 419 51.81 6.73 12.80
C ARG A 419 51.41 8.15 13.24
N VAL A 420 52.19 8.75 14.15
CA VAL A 420 51.88 10.07 14.74
C VAL A 420 53.12 10.96 14.67
N GLN A 421 53.51 11.32 13.45
CA GLN A 421 54.52 12.35 13.21
C GLN A 421 53.92 13.73 13.52
N THR A 422 54.11 14.20 14.74
CA THR A 422 53.80 15.59 15.12
C THR A 422 55.03 16.45 14.83
N PRO A 423 54.94 17.50 13.99
CA PRO A 423 56.09 18.36 13.70
C PRO A 423 56.54 19.11 14.95
N SER A 424 57.79 19.56 14.94
CA SER A 424 58.29 20.45 16.00
C SER A 424 57.64 21.83 15.89
N ILE A 425 57.52 22.54 17.02
CA ILE A 425 56.97 23.91 17.06
C ILE A 425 57.74 24.86 16.12
N MET A 426 59.06 24.68 16.01
CA MET A 426 59.93 25.43 15.11
C MET A 426 59.62 25.14 13.64
N GLU A 427 59.41 23.88 13.28
CA GLU A 427 59.09 23.47 11.92
C GLU A 427 57.68 23.90 11.49
N TYR A 428 56.71 23.83 12.41
CA TYR A 428 55.32 24.19 12.13
C TYR A 428 55.14 25.68 11.82
N TRP A 429 55.83 26.56 12.56
CA TRP A 429 55.69 28.00 12.42
C TRP A 429 56.57 28.65 11.34
N LYS A 430 57.53 27.93 10.73
CA LYS A 430 58.37 28.45 9.64
C LYS A 430 57.60 29.23 8.55
N PRO A 431 56.49 28.72 7.98
CA PRO A 431 55.77 29.45 6.94
C PRO A 431 55.23 30.80 7.40
N LEU A 432 54.80 30.92 8.67
CA LEU A 432 54.34 32.18 9.24
C LEU A 432 55.51 33.11 9.61
N ALA A 433 56.66 32.57 10.00
CA ALA A 433 57.87 33.35 10.22
C ALA A 433 58.41 33.96 8.90
N GLU A 434 58.33 33.20 7.80
CA GLU A 434 58.66 33.64 6.44
C GLU A 434 57.68 34.72 5.95
N ASP A 435 56.37 34.58 6.19
CA ASP A 435 55.39 35.65 5.92
C ASP A 435 55.69 36.95 6.69
N MET A 436 56.27 36.85 7.88
CA MET A 436 56.60 37.99 8.74
C MET A 436 57.89 38.72 8.35
N ASP A 437 58.69 38.19 7.41
CA ASP A 437 59.90 38.84 6.90
C ASP A 437 59.54 39.83 5.77
N PRO A 438 59.77 41.15 5.95
CA PRO A 438 59.50 42.14 4.91
C PRO A 438 60.29 41.93 3.61
N SER A 439 61.41 41.21 3.66
CA SER A 439 62.24 40.90 2.48
C SER A 439 61.71 39.73 1.65
N ALA A 440 60.80 38.91 2.19
CA ALA A 440 60.15 37.81 1.45
C ALA A 440 59.14 38.30 0.41
N GLY A 441 58.66 39.55 0.52
CA GLY A 441 57.78 40.18 -0.47
C GLY A 441 56.37 39.57 -0.58
N ILE A 442 55.93 38.80 0.42
CA ILE A 442 54.64 38.09 0.40
C ILE A 442 53.48 39.06 0.68
N GLU A 443 52.50 39.09 -0.22
CA GLU A 443 51.30 39.93 -0.08
C GLU A 443 50.44 39.49 1.12
N ALA A 444 49.92 40.47 1.87
CA ALA A 444 49.27 40.27 3.16
C ALA A 444 48.02 39.36 3.13
N GLU A 445 47.40 39.17 1.97
CA GLU A 445 46.25 38.28 1.77
C GLU A 445 46.64 36.80 1.90
N TYR A 446 47.82 36.41 1.43
CA TYR A 446 48.29 35.02 1.42
C TYR A 446 48.93 34.55 2.72
N HIS A 447 49.18 35.48 3.66
CA HIS A 447 49.80 35.19 4.96
C HIS A 447 49.04 34.09 5.72
N HIS A 448 49.79 33.16 6.32
CA HIS A 448 49.28 32.03 7.07
C HIS A 448 48.48 32.44 8.31
N LYS A 449 48.63 33.68 8.82
CA LYS A 449 47.79 34.25 9.89
C LYS A 449 46.30 34.34 9.50
N ASN A 450 45.99 34.46 8.21
CA ASN A 450 44.61 34.50 7.71
C ASN A 450 43.99 33.09 7.63
N LYS A 451 44.83 32.04 7.59
CA LYS A 451 44.40 30.63 7.44
C LYS A 451 43.93 30.08 8.80
N ARG A 452 42.67 30.35 9.17
CA ARG A 452 42.06 29.98 10.48
C ARG A 452 42.40 28.57 10.99
N VAL A 453 42.38 27.55 10.11
CA VAL A 453 42.69 26.15 10.47
C VAL A 453 44.18 25.94 10.80
N TYR A 454 45.09 26.65 10.13
CA TYR A 454 46.53 26.64 10.42
C TYR A 454 46.78 27.30 11.78
N CYS A 455 46.24 28.50 12.01
CA CYS A 455 46.37 29.21 13.28
C CYS A 455 45.87 28.37 14.47
N TRP A 456 44.71 27.72 14.34
CA TRP A 456 44.13 26.87 15.38
C TRP A 456 44.93 25.59 15.65
N LYS A 457 45.48 24.95 14.60
CA LYS A 457 46.39 23.80 14.75
C LYS A 457 47.70 24.22 15.44
N GLY A 458 48.27 25.36 15.03
CA GLY A 458 49.48 25.94 15.62
C GLY A 458 49.31 26.32 17.08
N LEU A 459 48.20 26.97 17.46
CA LEU A 459 47.88 27.27 18.86
C LEU A 459 47.79 26.01 19.73
N ARG A 460 47.18 24.93 19.21
CA ARG A 460 47.12 23.64 19.91
C ARG A 460 48.48 22.94 20.00
N LEU A 461 49.37 23.18 19.06
CA LEU A 461 50.75 22.69 19.10
C LEU A 461 51.59 23.48 20.11
N ALA A 462 51.49 24.82 20.09
CA ALA A 462 52.13 25.72 21.03
C ALA A 462 51.71 25.41 22.47
N ALA A 463 50.40 25.28 22.75
CA ALA A 463 49.89 24.90 24.08
C ALA A 463 50.42 23.54 24.60
N ARG A 464 51.08 22.72 23.77
CA ARG A 464 51.67 21.42 24.14
C ARG A 464 53.21 21.39 24.11
N GLN A 465 53.86 22.28 23.35
CA GLN A 465 55.33 22.30 23.16
C GLN A 465 56.00 23.60 23.59
N ASP A 466 55.27 24.73 23.58
CA ASP A 466 55.76 26.07 23.92
C ASP A 466 54.65 26.90 24.60
N LEU A 467 54.54 26.74 25.91
CA LEU A 467 53.60 27.51 26.74
C LEU A 467 53.95 29.00 26.83
N GLU A 468 55.22 29.38 26.63
CA GLU A 468 55.64 30.78 26.70
C GLU A 468 55.19 31.53 25.44
N GLY A 469 55.45 30.95 24.25
CA GLY A 469 54.89 31.42 22.98
C GLY A 469 53.36 31.44 22.99
N PHE A 470 52.72 30.38 23.49
CA PHE A 470 51.25 30.35 23.60
C PHE A 470 50.69 31.48 24.49
N SER A 471 51.36 31.81 25.60
CA SER A 471 50.91 32.89 26.50
C SER A 471 50.90 34.27 25.84
N LYS A 472 51.75 34.49 24.82
CA LYS A 472 51.84 35.76 24.09
C LYS A 472 50.68 35.99 23.13
N PHE A 473 49.85 34.97 22.87
CA PHE A 473 48.68 35.08 21.99
C PHE A 473 47.67 36.14 22.44
N THR A 474 47.45 36.31 23.75
CA THR A 474 46.49 37.29 24.27
C THR A 474 46.91 38.74 24.03
N ASP A 475 48.22 38.98 24.01
CA ASP A 475 48.79 40.33 24.04
C ASP A 475 49.33 40.73 22.65
N LEU A 476 49.76 39.76 21.83
CA LEU A 476 50.43 39.96 20.54
C LEU A 476 49.81 39.16 19.37
N GLY A 477 48.66 38.50 19.60
CA GLY A 477 47.97 37.72 18.57
C GLY A 477 48.76 36.52 18.06
N ILE A 478 48.38 36.00 16.89
CA ILE A 478 48.96 34.76 16.35
C ILE A 478 50.45 34.89 15.96
N GLU A 479 50.88 36.09 15.55
CA GLU A 479 52.28 36.39 15.23
C GLU A 479 53.18 36.35 16.47
N GLY A 480 52.66 36.70 17.65
CA GLY A 480 53.39 36.62 18.91
C GLY A 480 53.64 35.19 19.42
N VAL A 481 53.01 34.18 18.81
CA VAL A 481 53.19 32.75 19.12
C VAL A 481 54.33 32.12 18.29
N VAL A 482 54.83 32.83 17.28
CA VAL A 482 55.96 32.37 16.45
C VAL A 482 57.25 32.44 17.27
N PRO A 483 58.04 31.36 17.35
CA PRO A 483 59.34 31.36 18.03
C PRO A 483 60.26 32.46 17.52
N LEU A 484 60.81 33.24 18.45
CA LEU A 484 61.62 34.43 18.16
C LEU A 484 62.93 34.11 17.43
N GLU A 485 63.35 32.85 17.46
CA GLU A 485 64.51 32.28 16.78
C GLU A 485 64.29 32.12 15.26
N LEU A 486 63.03 32.12 14.80
CA LEU A 486 62.68 32.07 13.37
C LEU A 486 62.59 33.46 12.73
N LEU A 487 62.52 34.52 13.52
CA LEU A 487 62.25 35.88 13.04
C LEU A 487 63.55 36.67 12.80
N PRO A 488 63.65 37.47 11.71
CA PRO A 488 64.76 38.41 11.51
C PRO A 488 64.92 39.38 12.69
N PRO A 489 66.14 39.88 12.99
CA PRO A 489 66.40 40.73 14.17
C PRO A 489 65.49 41.96 14.29
N ASP A 490 65.18 42.59 13.16
CA ASP A 490 64.35 43.80 13.06
C ASP A 490 62.88 43.51 13.37
N VAL A 491 62.40 42.30 13.06
CA VAL A 491 61.05 41.82 13.35
C VAL A 491 60.97 41.32 14.79
N ARG A 492 61.96 40.52 15.24
CA ARG A 492 62.08 39.98 16.60
C ARG A 492 61.96 41.07 17.66
N SER A 493 62.53 42.24 17.40
CA SER A 493 62.50 43.41 18.30
C SER A 493 61.10 43.94 18.63
N LYS A 494 60.08 43.64 17.81
CA LYS A 494 58.68 44.06 18.04
C LYS A 494 57.92 43.16 19.02
N TYR A 495 58.32 41.88 19.12
CA TYR A 495 57.62 40.85 19.90
C TYR A 495 58.37 40.45 21.19
N GLN A 496 59.44 41.16 21.55
CA GLN A 496 60.09 41.06 22.86
C GLN A 496 59.38 41.93 23.90
N ALA A 497 58.94 41.33 25.00
CA ALA A 497 58.28 42.05 26.09
C ALA A 497 59.30 42.90 26.89
N LYS A 498 58.98 44.19 27.13
CA LYS A 498 59.71 45.03 28.09
C LYS A 498 59.28 44.69 29.52
N PRO A 499 60.20 44.49 30.49
CA PRO A 499 59.90 43.77 31.73
C PRO A 499 59.19 44.57 32.84
N ASN A 500 58.52 45.70 32.54
CA ASN A 500 58.12 46.63 33.60
C ASN A 500 56.86 47.46 33.29
N ASP A 501 55.67 46.83 33.28
CA ASP A 501 54.38 47.56 33.48
C ASP A 501 53.19 46.65 33.88
N ARG A 502 53.26 46.01 35.06
CA ARG A 502 52.09 45.36 35.69
C ARG A 502 51.92 45.83 37.15
N GLY A 503 51.56 47.10 37.34
CA GLY A 503 51.13 47.56 38.66
C GLY A 503 50.90 49.06 38.85
N LYS A 504 49.71 49.56 38.47
CA LYS A 504 48.90 50.57 39.23
C LYS A 504 47.68 51.10 38.46
N ARG A 505 46.47 50.79 38.96
CA ARG A 505 45.25 51.62 39.09
C ARG A 505 43.98 50.78 38.87
N SER A 506 42.84 51.07 39.48
CA SER A 506 42.52 51.68 40.80
C SER A 506 41.00 51.62 41.01
N LYS A 507 40.52 51.38 42.23
CA LYS A 507 39.08 51.30 42.56
C LYS A 507 38.71 52.41 43.54
N LYS A 508 37.92 53.43 43.13
CA LYS A 508 36.93 54.14 44.00
C LYS A 508 36.00 55.15 43.30
N GLU A 509 34.69 54.87 43.40
CA GLU A 509 33.49 55.73 43.66
C GLU A 509 33.20 57.07 42.92
N GLU A 510 32.15 57.03 42.09
CA GLU A 510 30.88 57.82 42.07
C GLU A 510 30.75 59.16 42.86
N THR A 511 30.05 60.21 42.37
CA THR A 511 28.57 60.29 42.25
C THR A 511 28.03 61.58 41.53
N LYS A 512 26.73 61.54 41.13
CA LYS A 512 25.81 62.59 40.60
C LYS A 512 26.02 63.08 39.14
N ALA A 513 25.12 62.81 38.16
CA ALA A 513 23.69 63.19 37.95
C ALA A 513 23.53 64.58 37.27
N THR A 514 22.69 64.84 36.23
CA THR A 514 21.38 64.26 35.84
C THR A 514 21.01 64.57 34.34
N VAL A 515 20.57 63.58 33.54
CA VAL A 515 19.56 63.63 32.38
C VAL A 515 19.91 64.54 31.15
N GLN A 516 19.70 64.18 29.87
CA GLN A 516 18.47 63.67 29.20
C GLN A 516 18.73 63.07 27.79
N GLN A 517 18.05 61.94 27.44
CA GLN A 517 17.66 61.46 26.06
C GLN A 517 18.79 61.30 24.99
N VAL A 518 18.81 60.38 24.02
CA VAL A 518 18.00 59.22 23.57
C VAL A 518 18.91 58.44 22.58
N GLU A 519 18.88 57.12 22.36
CA GLU A 519 17.93 56.06 22.73
C GLU A 519 18.65 54.69 22.94
N GLU A 520 17.92 53.58 22.74
CA GLU A 520 18.28 52.16 22.76
C GLU A 520 19.01 51.67 21.47
N ASN A 521 19.59 50.47 21.35
CA ASN A 521 19.33 49.25 22.13
C ASN A 521 20.58 48.43 22.48
N GLN A 522 20.50 47.79 23.63
CA GLN A 522 21.52 46.97 24.30
C GLN A 522 20.74 45.75 24.82
N ILE A 523 21.17 44.51 24.67
CA ILE A 523 21.91 43.75 25.71
C ILE A 523 21.96 42.29 25.24
N ALA A 524 23.06 41.63 25.53
CA ALA A 524 23.04 40.22 25.91
C ALA A 524 23.88 40.06 27.20
N THR A 525 23.75 38.90 27.87
CA THR A 525 24.51 38.41 29.05
C THR A 525 24.05 38.89 30.44
N PRO A 526 24.30 38.11 31.54
CA PRO A 526 24.49 36.64 31.63
C PRO A 526 23.89 35.94 32.89
N ALA A 527 24.18 34.64 33.00
CA ALA A 527 24.64 33.90 34.20
C ALA A 527 23.62 33.11 35.07
N ASN A 528 23.65 31.78 34.84
CA ASN A 528 23.73 30.65 35.79
C ASN A 528 23.45 30.85 37.29
N GLU A 529 22.72 29.88 37.88
CA GLU A 529 23.28 28.90 38.85
C GLU A 529 22.35 27.66 38.99
N ILE A 530 22.94 26.44 38.98
CA ILE A 530 22.73 25.25 39.87
C ILE A 530 21.24 24.89 40.24
N ASP A 531 20.69 23.66 40.11
CA ASP A 531 21.22 22.28 40.33
C ASP A 531 20.29 21.19 39.68
N GLY A 532 20.68 19.90 39.74
CA GLY A 532 19.72 18.77 39.91
C GLY A 532 19.34 17.84 38.73
N GLU A 533 20.00 16.67 38.69
CA GLU A 533 19.62 15.29 38.25
C GLU A 533 18.74 14.95 37.00
N ASP A 534 19.17 13.86 36.35
CA ASP A 534 18.67 13.21 35.12
C ASP A 534 17.18 12.82 35.02
N VAL A 535 16.56 13.17 33.88
CA VAL A 535 15.58 12.30 33.17
C VAL A 535 15.82 12.40 31.65
N LYS A 536 15.82 11.26 30.93
CA LYS A 536 15.90 11.19 29.46
C LYS A 536 14.53 11.02 28.81
N THR A 537 14.25 11.79 27.76
CA THR A 537 13.48 11.34 26.57
C THR A 537 13.72 12.24 25.35
N ASP A 538 14.06 11.59 24.24
CA ASP A 538 13.59 11.77 22.86
C ASP A 538 13.86 12.98 21.92
N THR A 539 14.09 12.56 20.67
CA THR A 539 13.73 13.13 19.36
C THR A 539 14.50 14.32 18.74
N THR A 540 15.21 13.97 17.67
CA THR A 540 15.24 14.59 16.31
C THR A 540 14.97 16.10 16.14
N ALA A 541 15.91 16.76 15.46
CA ALA A 541 15.67 18.02 14.76
C ALA A 541 16.23 17.96 13.32
N THR A 542 15.41 18.39 12.36
CA THR A 542 15.84 19.01 11.10
C THR A 542 15.53 20.52 11.17
N PRO A 543 16.35 21.40 10.57
CA PRO A 543 15.95 22.78 10.34
C PRO A 543 15.93 23.19 8.86
N MET A 544 15.30 24.34 8.62
CA MET A 544 14.83 24.93 7.36
C MET A 544 15.90 25.60 6.47
N GLU A 545 15.40 26.01 5.30
CA GLU A 545 15.99 26.87 4.26
C GLU A 545 16.27 28.33 4.72
N PHE A 546 16.86 29.12 3.81
CA PHE A 546 16.79 30.60 3.84
C PHE A 546 16.76 31.17 2.40
N ASP A 547 16.12 32.32 2.24
CA ASP A 547 15.66 32.92 0.98
C ASP A 547 16.47 34.18 0.54
N ALA A 548 16.35 34.63 -0.72
CA ALA A 548 16.92 35.91 -1.21
C ALA A 548 16.26 36.51 -2.48
N THR A 549 15.92 37.81 -2.41
CA THR A 549 15.29 38.68 -3.45
C THR A 549 16.30 39.30 -4.45
N THR A 550 16.01 39.93 -5.61
CA THR A 550 14.80 40.58 -6.21
C THR A 550 15.03 40.87 -7.72
N VAL A 551 14.03 41.37 -8.49
CA VAL A 551 14.04 42.64 -9.31
C VAL A 551 12.89 42.73 -10.35
N ILE A 552 12.46 43.98 -10.58
CA ILE A 552 11.30 44.56 -11.30
C ILE A 552 11.16 44.28 -12.83
N GLY A 553 9.91 44.23 -13.34
CA GLY A 553 9.54 44.39 -14.77
C GLY A 553 8.02 44.64 -14.99
N THR A 554 7.60 45.37 -16.03
CA THR A 554 6.25 46.00 -16.16
C THR A 554 5.45 45.71 -17.46
N GLN A 555 4.12 45.94 -17.39
CA GLN A 555 3.11 46.22 -18.46
C GLN A 555 2.42 45.07 -19.25
N GLY A 556 1.09 45.21 -19.43
CA GLY A 556 0.39 44.82 -20.68
C GLY A 556 -0.86 43.91 -20.58
N GLY A 557 -2.06 44.48 -20.83
CA GLY A 557 -3.22 43.80 -21.44
C GLY A 557 -3.56 44.47 -22.79
N PRO A 558 -4.63 44.10 -23.56
CA PRO A 558 -5.84 43.36 -23.17
C PRO A 558 -6.30 42.24 -24.16
N THR A 559 -7.54 41.76 -23.98
CA THR A 559 -8.35 40.82 -24.80
C THR A 559 -9.04 41.51 -26.02
N PRO A 560 -10.02 40.94 -26.79
CA PRO A 560 -10.61 39.58 -26.88
C PRO A 560 -10.75 39.01 -28.32
N ASP A 561 -11.30 37.79 -28.53
CA ASP A 561 -12.64 37.61 -29.17
C ASP A 561 -13.14 36.15 -29.34
N GLU A 562 -14.44 36.05 -29.63
CA GLU A 562 -15.34 34.88 -29.62
C GLU A 562 -15.07 33.78 -30.67
N HIS A 563 -15.68 32.58 -30.51
CA HIS A 563 -16.79 32.14 -31.38
C HIS A 563 -17.57 30.92 -30.83
N GLN A 564 -18.88 30.91 -31.13
CA GLN A 564 -19.88 29.94 -30.65
C GLN A 564 -19.90 28.65 -31.49
N LYS A 565 -20.46 27.56 -30.93
CA LYS A 565 -21.54 26.82 -31.61
C LYS A 565 -22.38 25.93 -30.70
N GLN A 566 -23.67 25.89 -31.01
CA GLN A 566 -24.70 25.08 -30.36
C GLN A 566 -24.81 23.69 -31.01
N SER A 567 -25.26 22.70 -30.25
CA SER A 567 -26.07 21.60 -30.79
C SER A 567 -27.08 21.15 -29.75
N SER A 568 -28.35 21.09 -30.15
CA SER A 568 -29.48 20.62 -29.35
C SER A 568 -29.68 19.12 -29.54
N ASP A 569 -29.81 18.37 -28.45
CA ASP A 569 -30.31 17.00 -28.49
C ASP A 569 -31.80 16.97 -28.86
N ASN A 570 -32.21 15.90 -29.55
CA ASN A 570 -33.60 15.48 -29.61
C ASN A 570 -33.65 13.96 -29.46
N ASP A 571 -34.64 13.50 -28.69
CA ASP A 571 -34.75 12.16 -28.12
C ASP A 571 -35.14 11.07 -29.13
N VAL A 572 -34.87 9.81 -28.74
CA VAL A 572 -35.66 8.57 -28.88
C VAL A 572 -34.70 7.38 -28.88
N GLY A 573 -34.75 6.57 -27.82
CA GLY A 573 -33.81 5.46 -27.60
C GLY A 573 -34.21 4.12 -28.22
N GLN A 574 -33.34 3.11 -28.00
CA GLN A 574 -33.64 1.69 -28.16
C GLN A 574 -32.77 0.84 -27.22
N GLU A 575 -33.36 -0.15 -26.56
CA GLU A 575 -32.67 -1.13 -25.73
C GLU A 575 -32.00 -2.21 -26.59
N ALA A 576 -30.66 -2.36 -26.50
CA ALA A 576 -29.92 -3.61 -26.69
C ALA A 576 -28.40 -3.38 -26.50
N GLY A 577 -27.67 -4.40 -26.01
CA GLY A 577 -26.20 -4.38 -25.91
C GLY A 577 -25.70 -5.26 -24.76
N GLN A 578 -25.51 -6.56 -24.96
CA GLN A 578 -24.23 -7.19 -25.36
C GLN A 578 -23.04 -6.85 -24.43
N LEU A 579 -22.68 -7.82 -23.59
CA LEU A 579 -21.34 -7.94 -23.02
C LEU A 579 -20.48 -8.75 -23.99
N GLU A 580 -19.91 -8.09 -24.99
CA GLU A 580 -18.86 -8.70 -25.82
C GLU A 580 -17.52 -8.65 -25.09
N ALA A 581 -16.83 -9.78 -25.11
CA ALA A 581 -15.50 -9.94 -24.55
C ALA A 581 -14.54 -10.26 -25.70
N ASP A 582 -14.05 -9.21 -26.35
CA ASP A 582 -13.05 -9.36 -27.40
C ASP A 582 -11.74 -9.89 -26.81
N ALA A 583 -11.39 -11.09 -27.26
CA ALA A 583 -10.09 -11.70 -27.06
C ALA A 583 -9.29 -11.51 -28.35
N GLU A 584 -8.59 -10.38 -28.47
CA GLU A 584 -7.62 -10.21 -29.55
C GLU A 584 -6.41 -11.15 -29.34
N VAL A 585 -6.04 -11.81 -30.43
CA VAL A 585 -4.97 -12.80 -30.48
C VAL A 585 -3.64 -12.07 -30.71
N GLU A 586 -2.79 -11.98 -29.70
CA GLU A 586 -1.45 -11.45 -29.86
C GLU A 586 -0.56 -12.49 -30.57
N ALA A 587 -0.32 -12.26 -31.88
CA ALA A 587 0.55 -13.11 -32.69
C ALA A 587 2.01 -12.91 -32.31
N GLY A 588 2.74 -14.02 -32.12
CA GLY A 588 4.15 -13.97 -31.70
C GLY A 588 5.05 -13.36 -32.77
N ILE A 589 5.74 -12.27 -32.41
CA ILE A 589 6.88 -11.76 -33.17
C ILE A 589 8.12 -12.54 -32.74
N ILE A 590 8.69 -13.28 -33.67
CA ILE A 590 10.00 -13.95 -33.53
C ILE A 590 11.03 -13.02 -34.15
N ASP A 591 11.75 -12.28 -33.32
CA ASP A 591 12.96 -11.57 -33.78
C ASP A 591 14.08 -12.60 -33.98
N GLY A 592 14.37 -12.88 -35.25
CA GLY A 592 15.53 -13.65 -35.66
C GLY A 592 16.67 -12.72 -36.08
N GLU A 593 17.61 -12.43 -35.17
CA GLU A 593 18.89 -11.84 -35.57
C GLU A 593 19.76 -12.92 -36.21
N THR A 594 19.90 -12.84 -37.53
CA THR A 594 20.89 -13.58 -38.30
C THR A 594 22.22 -12.82 -38.31
N ASP A 595 23.17 -13.22 -37.46
CA ASP A 595 24.58 -12.93 -37.72
C ASP A 595 25.07 -13.84 -38.85
N ALA A 596 25.66 -13.23 -39.88
CA ALA A 596 26.29 -13.91 -41.01
C ALA A 596 27.66 -13.29 -41.29
N ASP A 597 28.59 -14.16 -41.70
CA ASP A 597 29.96 -13.87 -42.20
C ASP A 597 30.93 -13.33 -41.12
N VAL A 598 32.17 -13.85 -40.96
CA VAL A 598 33.17 -14.24 -41.96
C VAL A 598 34.14 -15.31 -41.39
N ASP A 599 34.60 -16.22 -42.28
CA ASP A 599 35.73 -17.20 -42.21
C ASP A 599 35.73 -18.33 -41.15
#